data_AF-A0A7X8UPK2-F1
#
_entry.id   AF-A0A7X8UPK2-F1
#
_cell.length_a   1.000
_cell.length_b   1.000
_cell.length_c   1.000
_cell.angle_alpha   90.00
_cell.angle_beta   90.00
_cell.angle_gamma   90.00
#
_symmetry.space_group_name_H-M   'P 1'
#
loop_
_entity.id
_entity.type
_entity.pdbx_description
1 polymer ?
#
loop_
_entity_poly.entity_id
_entity_poly.type
_entity_poly.pdbx_seq_one_letter_code
_entity_poly.pdbx_strand_id
1 'polypeptide(L)'
;MRRRAFTLIELLVVIAIMSLLVGTLFPSLSKARDYAKLVMCRTNLKGIGLGWKMYNDEYPGALPSAASLPGVADQVPRTIMECMSAQVPEPKIWQCPNDDVQYFEQYGTSYE
;
A
#
# COMPACT_ATOMS: atom_id res chain seq x y z
N MET A 1 30.65 42.03 23.87
CA MET A 1 30.30 41.41 22.58
C MET A 1 28.94 41.93 22.12
N ARG A 2 28.89 42.69 21.02
CA ARG A 2 27.64 43.30 20.52
C ARG A 2 26.86 42.24 19.74
N ARG A 3 25.74 41.75 20.29
CA ARG A 3 24.85 40.82 19.58
C ARG A 3 24.24 41.56 18.40
N ARG A 4 24.38 41.02 17.19
CA ARG A 4 23.67 41.51 16.00
C ARG A 4 22.19 41.18 16.19
N ALA A 5 21.35 42.20 16.29
CA ALA A 5 19.90 42.03 16.23
C ALA A 5 19.49 41.93 14.76
N PHE A 6 18.63 40.97 14.44
CA PHE A 6 18.02 40.85 13.11
C PHE A 6 17.15 42.08 12.83
N THR A 7 17.22 42.60 11.62
CA THR A 7 16.30 43.64 11.17
C THR A 7 14.95 43.03 10.82
N LEU A 8 13.85 43.78 11.01
CA LEU A 8 12.51 43.31 10.63
C LEU A 8 12.41 42.94 9.14
N ILE A 9 13.18 43.64 8.29
CA ILE A 9 13.23 43.40 6.85
C ILE A 9 13.86 42.03 6.54
N GLU A 10 14.95 41.67 7.20
CA GLU A 10 15.59 40.36 7.02
C GLU A 10 14.63 39.22 7.38
N LEU A 11 13.87 39.36 8.47
CA LEU A 11 12.88 38.35 8.86
C LEU A 11 11.72 38.26 7.85
N LEU A 12 11.25 39.42 7.36
CA LEU A 12 10.13 39.52 6.43
C LEU A 12 10.44 38.89 5.06
N VAL A 13 11.65 39.10 4.54
CA VAL A 13 12.07 38.50 3.25
C VAL A 13 12.16 36.99 3.37
N VAL A 14 12.64 36.46 4.50
CA VAL A 14 12.78 35.01 4.71
C VAL A 14 11.42 34.31 4.71
N ILE A 15 10.44 34.84 5.45
CA ILE A 15 9.10 34.24 5.47
C ILE A 15 8.40 34.32 4.11
N ALA A 16 8.66 35.38 3.33
CA ALA A 16 8.12 35.54 1.98
C ALA A 16 8.68 34.48 1.01
N ILE A 17 9.98 34.17 1.10
CA ILE A 17 10.59 33.12 0.27
C ILE A 17 10.15 31.73 0.76
N MET A 18 10.05 31.50 2.07
CA MET A 18 9.58 30.21 2.60
C MET A 18 8.14 29.88 2.16
N SER A 19 7.23 30.87 2.17
CA SER A 19 5.84 30.64 1.76
C SER A 19 5.72 30.32 0.26
N LEU A 20 6.52 30.97 -0.58
CA LEU A 20 6.59 30.67 -2.02
C LEU A 20 7.07 29.22 -2.25
N LEU A 21 8.15 28.80 -1.58
CA LEU A 21 8.69 27.44 -1.71
C LEU A 21 7.68 26.39 -1.23
N VAL A 22 7.11 26.55 -0.04
CA VAL A 22 6.12 25.62 0.51
C VAL A 22 4.87 25.54 -0.37
N GLY A 23 4.44 26.66 -0.94
CA GLY A 23 3.29 26.71 -1.85
C GLY A 23 3.44 25.80 -3.09
N THR A 24 4.67 25.64 -3.60
CA THR A 24 4.95 24.74 -4.73
C THR A 24 5.21 23.29 -4.31
N LEU A 25 5.81 23.09 -3.12
CA LEU A 25 6.17 21.78 -2.59
C LEU A 25 4.95 21.01 -2.07
N PHE A 26 4.00 21.68 -1.42
CA PHE A 26 2.84 21.04 -0.80
C PHE A 26 1.96 20.22 -1.77
N PRO A 27 1.49 20.78 -2.91
CA PRO A 27 0.69 19.99 -3.87
C PRO A 27 1.50 18.87 -4.52
N SER A 28 2.81 19.08 -4.71
CA SER A 28 3.72 18.08 -5.28
C SER A 28 3.92 16.90 -4.32
N LEU A 29 4.02 17.17 -3.02
CA LEU A 29 4.19 16.15 -1.98
C LEU A 29 2.94 15.27 -1.82
N SER A 30 1.75 15.86 -1.89
CA SER A 30 0.49 15.10 -1.84
C SER A 30 0.41 14.08 -2.98
N LYS A 31 0.67 14.51 -4.21
CA LYS A 31 0.72 13.63 -5.38
C LYS A 31 1.79 12.54 -5.23
N ALA A 32 3.00 12.92 -4.80
CA ALA A 32 4.09 11.97 -4.59
C ALA A 32 3.73 10.87 -3.58
N ARG A 33 2.99 11.22 -2.52
CA ARG A 33 2.50 10.25 -1.54
C ARG A 33 1.51 9.26 -2.16
N ASP A 34 0.56 9.74 -2.96
CA ASP A 34 -0.42 8.87 -3.62
C ASP A 34 0.24 7.95 -4.64
N TYR A 35 1.21 8.46 -5.42
CA TYR A 35 2.05 7.62 -6.29
C TYR A 35 2.84 6.58 -5.50
N ALA A 36 3.40 6.93 -4.34
CA ALA A 36 4.12 5.98 -3.50
C ALA A 36 3.21 4.84 -3.02
N LYS A 37 1.96 5.14 -2.63
CA LYS A 37 0.96 4.11 -2.29
C LYS A 37 0.68 3.17 -3.46
N LEU A 38 0.49 3.70 -4.67
CA LEU A 38 0.29 2.89 -5.87
C LEU A 38 1.49 2.00 -6.19
N VAL A 39 2.71 2.52 -6.03
CA VAL A 39 3.95 1.75 -6.21
C VAL A 39 4.04 0.61 -5.19
N MET A 40 3.63 0.84 -3.94
CA MET A 40 3.54 -0.22 -2.94
C MET A 40 2.54 -1.30 -3.35
N CYS A 41 1.32 -0.94 -3.78
CA CYS A 41 0.33 -1.93 -4.23
C CYS A 41 0.85 -2.77 -5.43
N ARG A 42 1.55 -2.15 -6.38
CA ARG A 42 2.19 -2.87 -7.49
C ARG A 42 3.28 -3.83 -7.03
N THR A 43 4.04 -3.45 -6.00
CA THR A 43 5.09 -4.30 -5.43
C THR A 43 4.48 -5.48 -4.69
N ASN A 44 3.40 -5.26 -3.95
CA ASN A 44 2.62 -6.30 -3.30
C ASN A 44 2.07 -7.32 -4.30
N LEU A 45 1.45 -6.86 -5.40
CA LEU A 45 0.99 -7.72 -6.49
C LEU A 45 2.11 -8.56 -7.12
N LYS A 46 3.30 -7.99 -7.30
CA LYS A 46 4.47 -8.76 -7.76
C LYS A 46 4.86 -9.84 -6.75
N GLY A 47 4.85 -9.53 -5.46
CA GLY A 47 5.09 -10.50 -4.39
C GLY A 47 4.08 -11.64 -4.38
N ILE A 48 2.79 -11.31 -4.52
CA ILE A 48 1.71 -12.31 -4.67
C ILE A 48 1.96 -13.17 -5.91
N GLY A 49 2.24 -12.57 -7.08
CA GLY A 49 2.53 -13.31 -8.31
C GLY A 49 3.74 -14.25 -8.19
N LEU A 50 4.77 -13.88 -7.43
CA LEU A 50 5.87 -14.78 -7.08
C LEU A 50 5.38 -15.93 -6.18
N GLY A 51 4.52 -15.64 -5.20
CA GLY A 51 3.84 -16.65 -4.39
C GLY A 51 3.05 -17.67 -5.21
N TRP A 52 2.33 -17.22 -6.23
CA TRP A 52 1.60 -18.10 -7.17
C TRP A 52 2.55 -19.01 -7.95
N LYS A 53 3.70 -18.48 -8.38
CA LYS A 53 4.72 -19.28 -9.05
C LYS A 53 5.28 -20.35 -8.11
N MET A 54 5.63 -19.99 -6.88
CA MET A 54 6.09 -20.95 -5.87
C MET A 54 5.04 -22.02 -5.57
N TYR A 55 3.77 -21.64 -5.50
CA TYR A 55 2.66 -22.57 -5.32
C TYR A 55 2.59 -23.57 -6.48
N ASN A 56 2.63 -23.10 -7.73
CA ASN A 56 2.59 -23.96 -8.91
C ASN A 56 3.84 -24.87 -9.01
N ASP A 57 5.00 -24.41 -8.55
CA ASP A 57 6.21 -25.23 -8.50
C ASP A 57 6.08 -26.38 -7.47
N GLU A 58 5.36 -26.16 -6.37
CA GLU A 58 5.08 -27.16 -5.34
C GLU A 58 3.90 -28.10 -5.70
N TYR A 59 2.87 -27.56 -6.37
CA TYR A 59 1.65 -28.26 -6.77
C TYR A 59 1.42 -28.13 -8.29
N PRO A 60 2.18 -28.86 -9.13
CA PRO A 60 2.12 -28.70 -10.58
C PRO A 60 0.74 -29.02 -11.15
N GLY A 61 0.18 -28.07 -11.91
CA GLY A 61 -1.13 -28.21 -12.55
C GLY A 61 -2.33 -27.96 -11.63
N ALA A 62 -2.09 -27.55 -10.38
CA ALA A 62 -3.13 -27.12 -9.45
C ALA A 62 -3.05 -25.61 -9.19
N LEU A 63 -4.20 -24.97 -9.05
CA LEU A 63 -4.30 -23.58 -8.58
C LEU A 63 -4.82 -23.57 -7.14
N PRO A 64 -4.50 -22.52 -6.35
CA PRO A 64 -5.06 -22.38 -5.01
C PRO A 64 -6.60 -22.43 -5.08
N SER A 65 -7.20 -23.35 -4.33
CA SER A 65 -8.65 -23.52 -4.29
C SER A 65 -9.29 -22.44 -3.40
N ALA A 66 -9.45 -21.22 -3.94
CA ALA A 66 -10.03 -20.07 -3.21
C ALA A 66 -11.53 -19.83 -3.46
N ALA A 67 -12.23 -20.68 -4.22
CA ALA A 67 -13.67 -20.57 -4.45
C ALA A 67 -14.41 -21.79 -3.91
N SER A 68 -15.12 -21.65 -2.78
CA SER A 68 -16.15 -22.61 -2.42
C SER A 68 -17.39 -22.34 -3.28
N LEU A 69 -17.80 -23.35 -4.06
CA LEU A 69 -19.09 -23.33 -4.76
C LEU A 69 -20.22 -23.20 -3.72
N PRO A 70 -21.25 -22.36 -3.97
CA PRO A 70 -22.39 -22.25 -3.07
C PRO A 70 -23.13 -23.60 -3.05
N GLY A 71 -23.01 -24.34 -1.94
CA GLY A 71 -23.63 -25.65 -1.75
C GLY A 71 -22.80 -26.67 -0.98
N VAL A 72 -21.50 -26.42 -0.77
CA VAL A 72 -20.66 -27.22 0.14
C VAL A 72 -20.70 -26.54 1.51
N ALA A 73 -21.30 -27.23 2.47
CA ALA A 73 -21.66 -26.72 3.79
C ALA A 73 -20.52 -26.00 4.57
N ASP A 74 -20.89 -24.86 5.16
CA ASP A 74 -20.51 -24.42 6.52
C ASP A 74 -19.03 -24.26 6.94
N GLN A 75 -18.11 -23.93 6.03
CA GLN A 75 -16.83 -23.33 6.43
C GLN A 75 -16.55 -22.12 5.56
N VAL A 76 -16.36 -20.97 6.23
CA VAL A 76 -15.90 -19.68 5.70
C VAL A 76 -14.99 -19.93 4.50
N PRO A 77 -15.20 -19.29 3.33
CA PRO A 77 -14.36 -19.52 2.18
C PRO A 77 -12.92 -19.34 2.64
N ARG A 78 -12.06 -20.35 2.43
CA ARG A 78 -10.62 -20.14 2.62
C ARG A 78 -10.27 -19.03 1.64
N THR A 79 -10.12 -17.82 2.18
CA THR A 79 -9.71 -16.66 1.39
C THR A 79 -8.41 -17.03 0.71
N ILE A 80 -8.13 -16.46 -0.46
CA ILE A 80 -6.87 -16.78 -1.14
C ILE A 80 -5.66 -16.50 -0.24
N MET A 81 -5.77 -15.52 0.67
CA MET A 81 -4.80 -15.24 1.73
C MET A 81 -4.54 -16.46 2.64
N GLU A 82 -5.59 -17.17 3.07
CA GLU A 82 -5.47 -18.36 3.90
C GLU A 82 -4.86 -19.54 3.12
N CYS A 83 -5.34 -19.75 1.88
CA CYS A 83 -4.82 -20.79 0.99
C CYS A 83 -3.33 -20.61 0.66
N MET A 84 -2.87 -19.37 0.53
CA MET A 84 -1.51 -19.03 0.13
C MET A 84 -0.61 -18.66 1.30
N SER A 85 -1.04 -18.86 2.55
CA SER A 85 -0.30 -18.48 3.75
C SER A 85 1.10 -19.10 3.86
N ALA A 86 1.35 -20.25 3.21
CA ALA A 86 2.67 -20.88 3.16
C ALA A 86 3.64 -20.15 2.22
N GLN A 87 3.18 -19.75 1.03
CA GLN A 87 4.01 -19.08 0.02
C GLN A 87 4.04 -17.56 0.22
N VAL A 88 3.01 -17.00 0.84
CA VAL A 88 2.82 -15.57 1.11
C VAL A 88 2.45 -15.38 2.58
N PRO A 89 3.45 -15.45 3.49
CA PRO A 89 3.21 -15.46 4.93
C PRO A 89 2.85 -14.08 5.51
N GLU A 90 3.15 -12.99 4.81
CA GLU A 90 2.83 -11.64 5.27
C GLU A 90 1.38 -11.25 4.93
N PRO A 91 0.45 -11.16 5.89
CA PRO A 91 -0.95 -10.84 5.59
C PRO A 91 -1.14 -9.43 5.05
N LYS A 92 -0.25 -8.49 5.41
CA LYS A 92 -0.32 -7.10 4.95
C LYS A 92 -0.10 -6.93 3.45
N ILE A 93 0.53 -7.89 2.78
CA ILE A 93 0.76 -7.80 1.34
C ILE A 93 -0.56 -7.85 0.56
N TRP A 94 -1.60 -8.47 1.13
CA TRP A 94 -2.94 -8.58 0.56
C TRP A 94 -3.77 -7.30 0.67
N GLN A 95 -3.27 -6.29 1.41
CA GLN A 95 -3.88 -4.98 1.51
C GLN A 95 -3.16 -3.99 0.59
N CYS A 96 -3.91 -3.22 -0.19
CA CYS A 96 -3.36 -2.11 -0.97
C CYS A 96 -3.49 -0.82 -0.17
N PRO A 97 -2.39 -0.11 0.17
CA PRO A 97 -2.45 1.16 0.91
C PRO A 97 -3.10 2.33 0.16
N ASN A 98 -3.44 2.14 -1.12
CA ASN A 98 -4.22 3.11 -1.91
C ASN A 98 -5.72 2.80 -1.92
N ASP A 99 -6.12 1.64 -1.41
CA ASP A 99 -7.50 1.16 -1.43
C ASP A 99 -8.26 1.55 -0.14
N ASP A 100 -9.58 1.42 -0.16
CA ASP A 100 -10.42 1.70 1.02
C ASP A 100 -10.19 0.62 2.09
N VAL A 101 -10.02 1.05 3.34
CA VAL A 101 -9.78 0.16 4.49
C VAL A 101 -10.97 -0.78 4.69
N GLN A 102 -12.19 -0.32 4.39
CA GLN A 102 -13.41 -1.12 4.54
C GLN A 102 -13.49 -2.28 3.55
N TYR A 103 -12.87 -2.15 2.37
CA TYR A 103 -12.87 -3.20 1.36
C TYR A 103 -12.11 -4.44 1.86
N PHE A 104 -10.93 -4.22 2.44
CA PHE A 104 -10.11 -5.28 3.01
C PHE A 104 -10.80 -5.96 4.20
N GLU A 105 -11.48 -5.20 5.07
CA GLU A 105 -12.23 -5.78 6.20
C GLU A 105 -13.40 -6.66 5.75
N GLN A 106 -14.02 -6.35 4.62
CA GLN A 106 -15.17 -7.09 4.09
C GLN A 106 -14.76 -8.33 3.27
N TYR A 107 -13.73 -8.22 2.42
CA TYR A 107 -13.37 -9.26 1.45
C TYR A 107 -12.08 -10.02 1.80
N GLY A 108 -11.28 -9.51 2.74
CA GLY A 108 -10.02 -10.13 3.17
C GLY A 108 -8.83 -9.90 2.25
N THR A 109 -9.03 -9.35 1.04
CA THR A 109 -7.96 -8.90 0.13
C THR A 109 -8.39 -7.67 -0.65
N SER A 110 -7.44 -6.83 -1.05
CA SER A 110 -7.64 -5.66 -1.93
C SER A 110 -7.41 -5.97 -3.43
N TYR A 111 -7.14 -7.23 -3.79
CA TYR A 111 -6.72 -7.62 -5.15
C TYR A 111 -7.63 -8.66 -5.81
N GLU A 112 -8.71 -9.03 -5.14
CA GLU A 112 -9.83 -9.82 -5.65
C GLU A 112 -11.00 -8.90 -5.99
#